data_AF-E2CAH6-F1
#
_entry.id   AF-E2CAH6-F1
#
_cell.length_a   1.000
_cell.length_b   1.000
_cell.length_c   1.000
_cell.angle_alpha   90.00
_cell.angle_beta   90.00
_cell.angle_gamma   90.00
#
_symmetry.space_group_name_H-M   'P 1'
#
loop_
_entity.id
_entity.type
_entity.pdbx_description
1 polymer ?
#
loop_
_entity_poly.entity_id
_entity_poly.type
_entity_poly.pdbx_seq_one_letter_code
_entity_poly.pdbx_strand_id
1 'polypeptide(L)' 'FDRRIEFCDMIMTRFDGNNQFFTWICFSDETTFELNGLVNRHNLRYWTDENPYWMRNCHTQYPQKINVLAG' A
#
# COMPACT_ATOMS: atom_id res chain seq x y z
N PHE A 1 -17.09 3.78 11.85
CA PHE A 1 -16.22 4.94 11.55
C PHE A 1 -15.20 5.23 12.66
N ASP A 2 -15.31 4.60 13.83
CA ASP A 2 -14.54 4.95 15.04
C ASP A 2 -13.06 4.52 15.02
N ARG A 3 -12.77 3.28 14.63
CA ARG A 3 -11.44 2.65 14.81
C ARG A 3 -10.26 3.39 14.16
N ARG A 4 -10.48 4.05 13.02
CA ARG A 4 -9.41 4.83 12.35
C ARG A 4 -9.12 6.13 13.10
N ILE A 5 -10.14 6.77 13.65
CA ILE A 5 -10.00 8.02 14.41
C ILE A 5 -9.34 7.70 15.77
N GLU A 6 -9.84 6.68 16.48
CA GLU A 6 -9.23 6.20 17.73
C GLU A 6 -7.73 5.87 17.57
N PHE A 7 -7.37 5.21 16.46
CA PHE A 7 -5.98 4.92 16.15
C PHE A 7 -5.15 6.19 15.93
N CYS A 8 -5.67 7.14 15.14
CA CYS A 8 -5.00 8.42 14.91
C CYS A 8 -4.78 9.18 16.22
N ASP A 9 -5.81 9.32 17.06
CA ASP A 9 -5.72 10.03 18.35
C ASP A 9 -4.69 9.37 19.28
N MET A 10 -4.69 8.04 19.36
CA MET A 10 -3.70 7.28 20.13
C MET A 10 -2.27 7.51 19.63
N ILE A 11 -2.05 7.45 18.31
CA ILE A 11 -0.72 7.61 17.72
C ILE A 11 -0.21 9.04 17.89
N MET A 12 -1.07 10.04 17.72
CA MET A 12 -0.74 11.45 17.96
C MET A 12 -0.36 11.70 19.41
N THR A 13 -1.12 11.16 20.36
CA THR A 13 -0.80 11.27 21.80
C THR A 13 0.57 10.66 22.14
N ARG A 14 0.93 9.53 21.52
CA ARG A 14 2.25 8.90 21.73
C ARG A 14 3.38 9.70 21.11
N PHE A 15 3.14 10.34 19.96
CA PHE A 15 4.10 11.23 19.34
C PHE A 15 4.33 12.49 20.17
N ASP A 16 3.27 13.12 20.69
CA ASP A 16 3.38 14.30 21.56
C ASP A 16 4.18 14.02 22.83
N GLY A 17 4.11 12.79 23.36
CA GLY A 17 4.91 12.36 24.50
C GLY A 17 6.37 12.01 24.16
N ASN A 18 6.67 11.66 22.91
CA ASN A 18 8.02 11.38 22.42
C ASN A 18 8.08 11.52 20.89
N ASN A 19 8.69 12.62 20.42
CA ASN A 19 8.84 12.89 18.99
C ASN A 19 9.67 11.85 18.22
N GLN A 20 10.39 10.94 18.91
CA GLN A 20 11.12 9.83 18.30
C GLN A 20 10.30 8.55 18.17
N PHE A 21 9.05 8.52 18.65
CA PHE A 21 8.22 7.31 18.70
C PHE A 21 8.12 6.57 17.35
N PHE A 22 7.97 7.30 16.24
CA PHE A 22 7.88 6.68 14.91
C PHE A 22 9.18 6.00 14.45
N THR A 23 10.34 6.41 14.95
CA THR A 23 11.63 5.79 14.57
C THR A 23 11.78 4.36 15.10
N TRP A 24 10.97 3.99 16.10
CA TRP A 24 10.97 2.65 16.68
C TRP A 24 9.95 1.72 16.01
N ILE A 25 9.16 2.24 15.07
CA ILE A 25 8.15 1.46 14.37
C ILE A 25 8.76 0.95 13.07
N CYS A 26 8.79 -0.37 12.94
CA CYS A 26 9.11 -1.06 11.70
C CYS A 26 7.78 -1.47 11.03
N PHE A 27 7.47 -0.88 9.88
CA PHE A 27 6.26 -1.19 9.13
C PHE A 27 6.57 -2.29 8.12
N SER A 28 5.75 -3.34 8.11
CA SER A 28 5.80 -4.37 7.09
C SER A 28 4.53 -4.37 6.24
N ASP A 29 4.67 -4.81 5.00
CA ASP A 29 3.57 -4.97 4.06
C ASP A 29 3.82 -6.19 3.15
N GLU A 30 2.73 -6.73 2.59
CA GLU A 30 2.76 -7.74 1.55
C GLU A 30 2.26 -7.14 0.24
N THR A 31 3.04 -7.29 -0.83
CA THR A 31 2.63 -6.86 -2.16
C THR A 31 2.76 -7.98 -3.19
N THR A 32 1.86 -7.98 -4.16
CA THR A 32 1.86 -8.93 -5.28
C THR A 32 2.23 -8.21 -6.56
N PHE A 33 3.26 -8.71 -7.26
CA PHE A 33 3.66 -8.27 -8.59
C PHE A 33 3.18 -9.28 -9.64
N GLU A 34 2.58 -8.80 -10.72
CA GLU A 34 2.13 -9.63 -11.84
C GLU A 34 2.83 -9.23 -13.15
N LEU A 35 3.30 -10.22 -13.91
CA LEU A 35 4.04 -10.02 -15.18
C LEU A 35 3.12 -9.68 -16.37
N ASN A 36 1.81 -9.84 -16.20
CA ASN A 36 0.78 -9.55 -17.22
C ASN A 36 0.54 -8.04 -17.42
N GLY A 37 1.29 -7.16 -16.76
CA GLY A 37 1.10 -5.72 -16.80
C GLY A 37 -0.19 -5.26 -16.11
N LEU A 38 -0.91 -6.16 -15.42
CA LEU A 38 -2.02 -5.79 -14.56
C LEU A 38 -1.42 -5.19 -13.31
N VAL A 39 -1.54 -3.87 -13.22
CA VAL A 39 -1.14 -3.20 -12.01
C VAL A 39 -2.28 -3.26 -11.02
N ASN A 40 -1.96 -3.83 -9.87
CA ASN A 40 -2.89 -3.96 -8.76
C ASN A 40 -3.28 -2.56 -8.28
N ARG A 41 -4.48 -2.10 -8.65
CA ARG A 41 -5.06 -0.80 -8.26
C ARG A 41 -5.13 -0.60 -6.75
N HIS A 42 -5.03 -1.67 -5.96
CA HIS A 42 -5.08 -1.60 -4.50
C HIS A 42 -3.73 -1.20 -3.89
N ASN A 43 -2.61 -1.56 -4.53
CA ASN A 43 -1.27 -1.41 -3.96
C ASN A 43 -0.43 -0.31 -4.65
N LEU A 44 -0.90 0.26 -5.78
CA LEU A 44 -0.22 1.37 -6.43
C LEU A 44 -1.17 2.53 -6.75
N ARG A 45 -0.84 3.70 -6.20
CA ARG A 45 -1.53 4.96 -6.47
C ARG A 45 -0.64 5.85 -7.34
N TYR A 46 -0.96 5.93 -8.63
CA TYR A 46 -0.32 6.86 -9.56
C TYR A 46 -1.15 8.15 -9.65
N TRP A 47 -0.45 9.28 -9.68
CA TRP A 47 -1.03 10.58 -10.00
C TRP A 47 -0.54 10.99 -11.39
N THR A 48 -1.47 11.32 -12.26
CA THR A 48 -1.22 11.75 -13.64
C THR A 48 -2.36 12.66 -14.03
N ASP A 49 -2.05 13.71 -14.79
CA ASP A 49 -3.05 14.70 -15.22
C ASP A 49 -3.99 14.10 -16.29
N GLU A 50 -3.56 13.04 -16.99
CA GLU A 50 -4.35 12.32 -17.98
C GLU A 50 -4.33 10.79 -17.73
N ASN A 51 -5.42 10.10 -18.10
CA ASN A 51 -5.53 8.65 -17.95
C ASN A 51 -4.51 7.93 -18.86
N PRO A 52 -3.54 7.15 -18.33
CA PRO A 52 -2.44 6.63 -19.16
C PRO A 52 -2.83 5.44 -20.06
N TYR A 53 -4.07 4.93 -20.01
CA TYR A 53 -4.54 3.75 -20.77
C TYR A 53 -3.67 2.47 -20.65
N TRP A 54 -2.78 2.42 -19.66
CA TRP A 54 -1.83 1.36 -19.35
C TRP A 54 -2.47 0.05 -18.87
N MET A 55 -3.73 0.08 -18.39
CA MET A 55 -4.45 -1.13 -18.00
C MET A 55 -4.99 -1.86 -19.25
N ARG A 56 -4.26 -2.86 -19.71
CA ARG A 56 -4.74 -3.79 -20.74
C ARG A 56 -5.47 -4.95 -20.05
N ASN A 57 -6.73 -5.21 -20.42
CA ASN A 57 -7.49 -6.37 -19.92
C ASN A 57 -6.89 -7.67 -20.46
N CYS A 58 -5.83 -8.15 -19.82
CA CYS A 58 -5.20 -9.43 -20.11
C CYS A 58 -5.71 -10.45 -19.08
N HIS A 59 -6.94 -10.95 -19.24
CA HIS A 59 -7.37 -12.13 -18.50
C HIS A 59 -6.63 -13.36 -19.03
N THR A 60 -5.54 -13.73 -18.36
CA THR A 60 -4.78 -14.95 -18.65
C THR A 60 -5.15 -16.04 -17.65
N GLN A 61 -5.41 -17.25 -18.13
CA GLN A 61 -5.73 -18.43 -17.30
C GLN A 61 -4.58 -18.85 -16.36
N TYR A 62 -3.35 -18.39 -16.64
CA TYR A 62 -2.14 -18.65 -15.84
C TYR A 62 -1.41 -17.34 -15.53
N PRO A 63 -1.84 -16.57 -14.52
CA PRO A 63 -1.14 -15.35 -14.12
C PRO A 63 0.21 -15.70 -13.50
N GLN A 64 1.30 -15.15 -14.06
CA GLN A 64 2.61 -15.20 -13.43
C GLN A 64 2.69 -14.09 -12.39
N LYS A 65 2.62 -14.47 -11.11
CA LYS A 65 2.64 -13.56 -9.97
C LYS A 65 3.70 -13.94 -8.94
N ILE A 66 4.24 -12.94 -8.26
CA ILE A 66 5.18 -13.10 -7.15
C ILE A 66 4.66 -12.27 -5.98
N ASN A 67 4.55 -12.88 -4.80
CA ASN A 67 4.28 -12.18 -3.56
C ASN A 67 5.60 -11.84 -2.88
N VAL A 68 5.70 -10.62 -2.36
CA VAL A 68 6.85 -10.11 -1.62
C VAL A 68 6.35 -9.56 -0.30
N LEU A 69 6.93 -10.05 0.79
CA LEU A 69 6.77 -9.48 2.13
C LEU A 69 8.05 -8.70 2.46
N ALA A 70 7.92 -7.46 2.88
CA ALA A 70 9.04 -6.64 3.32
C ALA A 70 8.65 -5.84 4.57
N GLY A 71 9.63 -5.54 5.41
CA GLY A 71 9.51 -4.74 6.64
C GLY A 71 10.87 -4.21 7.04
#